data_AF-A0A939GD67-F1
#
_entry.id   AF-A0A939GD67-F1
#
_cell.length_a   1.000
_cell.length_b   1.000
_cell.length_c   1.000
_cell.angle_alpha   90.00
_cell.angle_beta   90.00
_cell.angle_gamma   90.00
#
_symmetry.space_group_name_H-M   'P 1'
#
loop_
_entity.id
_entity.type
_entity.pdbx_description
1 polymer ?
#
loop_
_entity_poly.entity_id
_entity_poly.type
_entity_poly.pdbx_seq_one_letter_code
_entity_poly.pdbx_strand_id
1 'polypeptide(L)'
;MSAFIIVIFALWFYPPIAYVVISATADQPGTRQLILWTSFILSGLAIAGLITGISTTSSLIDWFMLMSIYGTVSLLIWILRTERGKKGHYLAGIAQLSIFGAGYVFSTAGFTAIGFMVAAHVPNDVRNVGDGLIYKEVPYGNAVSDFRLKRVELTRTSSALPLIEWPIVRKEYDASDELMAPPFGIYYNQQRQQLCLSASHLSDETKRLESWSDTLDLGK
;
A
#
# COMPACT_ATOMS: atom_id res chain seq x y z
N MET A 1 0.88 5.99 -9.81
CA MET A 1 0.11 7.26 -9.70
C MET A 1 -1.24 7.10 -8.99
N SER A 2 -2.04 6.10 -9.31
CA SER A 2 -3.38 5.93 -8.74
C SER A 2 -3.42 5.81 -7.20
N ALA A 3 -2.51 5.04 -6.59
CA ALA A 3 -2.38 4.93 -5.13
C ALA A 3 -2.15 6.28 -4.44
N PHE A 4 -1.29 7.11 -5.03
CA PHE A 4 -0.97 8.44 -4.49
C PHE A 4 -2.19 9.36 -4.51
N ILE A 5 -2.96 9.34 -5.60
CA ILE A 5 -4.21 10.11 -5.71
C ILE A 5 -5.22 9.66 -4.65
N ILE A 6 -5.35 8.35 -4.39
CA ILE A 6 -6.23 7.81 -3.35
C ILE A 6 -5.85 8.37 -1.98
N VAL A 7 -4.55 8.39 -1.64
CA VAL A 7 -4.08 8.92 -0.35
C VAL A 7 -4.37 10.41 -0.21
N ILE A 8 -4.03 11.22 -1.22
CA ILE A 8 -4.29 12.67 -1.18
C ILE A 8 -5.79 12.95 -1.10
N PHE A 9 -6.59 12.24 -1.89
CA PHE A 9 -8.05 12.35 -1.85
C PHE A 9 -8.60 12.00 -0.46
N ALA A 10 -8.16 10.90 0.15
CA ALA A 10 -8.59 10.51 1.47
C ALA A 10 -8.25 11.58 2.52
N LEU A 11 -7.03 12.13 2.50
CA LEU A 11 -6.60 13.18 3.44
C LEU A 11 -7.45 14.45 3.34
N TRP A 12 -7.86 14.85 2.14
CA TRP A 12 -8.65 16.06 1.93
C TRP A 12 -10.15 15.84 2.16
N PHE A 13 -10.68 14.74 1.67
CA PHE A 13 -12.12 14.56 1.53
C PHE A 13 -12.74 13.67 2.60
N TYR A 14 -12.01 12.77 3.25
CA TYR A 14 -12.62 11.94 4.29
C TYR A 14 -13.10 12.75 5.50
N PRO A 15 -12.39 13.79 5.98
CA PRO A 15 -12.91 14.63 7.05
C PRO A 15 -14.26 15.31 6.73
N PRO A 16 -14.43 16.02 5.59
CA PRO A 16 -15.73 16.62 5.26
C PRO A 16 -16.79 15.57 4.89
N ILE A 17 -16.43 14.47 4.21
CA ILE A 17 -17.38 13.38 3.91
C ILE A 17 -17.90 12.76 5.21
N ALA A 18 -17.02 12.50 6.18
CA ALA A 18 -17.41 11.96 7.48
C ALA A 18 -18.37 12.90 8.21
N TYR A 19 -18.15 14.22 8.17
CA TYR A 19 -19.09 15.19 8.70
C TYR A 19 -20.47 15.06 8.05
N VAL A 20 -20.52 15.08 6.71
CA VAL A 20 -21.78 14.97 5.95
C VAL A 20 -22.50 13.67 6.29
N VAL A 21 -21.79 12.55 6.38
CA VAL A 21 -22.36 11.24 6.73
C VAL A 21 -22.96 11.27 8.14
N ILE A 22 -22.25 11.81 9.14
CA ILE A 22 -22.76 11.88 10.52
C ILE A 22 -23.95 12.83 10.63
N SER A 23 -23.90 13.98 9.93
CA SER A 23 -25.02 14.93 9.90
C SER A 23 -26.26 14.35 9.21
N ALA A 24 -26.09 13.67 8.08
CA ALA A 24 -27.19 13.06 7.33
C ALA A 24 -27.83 11.87 8.05
N THR A 25 -27.09 11.22 8.96
CA THR A 25 -27.57 10.05 9.74
C THR A 25 -27.92 10.40 11.18
N ALA A 26 -28.07 11.68 11.52
CA ALA A 26 -28.34 12.14 12.88
C ALA A 26 -29.62 11.51 13.49
N ASP A 27 -30.68 11.38 12.69
CA ASP A 27 -31.96 10.83 13.13
C ASP A 27 -32.10 9.31 12.87
N GLN A 28 -31.06 8.67 12.34
CA GLN A 28 -31.08 7.26 11.93
C GLN A 28 -29.98 6.46 12.66
N PRO A 29 -30.19 6.12 13.96
CA PRO A 29 -29.17 5.46 14.77
C PRO A 29 -28.78 4.08 14.21
N GLY A 30 -29.72 3.34 13.62
CA GLY A 30 -29.44 2.04 13.00
C GLY A 30 -28.49 2.15 11.80
N THR A 31 -28.75 3.10 10.89
CA THR A 31 -27.88 3.37 9.73
C THR A 31 -26.49 3.81 10.18
N ARG A 32 -26.41 4.72 11.16
CA ARG A 32 -25.14 5.19 11.72
C ARG A 32 -24.32 4.07 12.34
N GLN A 33 -24.96 3.20 13.10
CA GLN A 33 -24.32 2.04 13.72
C GLN A 33 -23.80 1.06 12.65
N LEU A 34 -24.58 0.80 11.59
CA LEU A 34 -24.16 -0.03 10.47
C LEU A 34 -22.90 0.54 9.79
N ILE A 35 -22.90 1.84 9.44
CA ILE A 35 -21.77 2.52 8.80
C ILE A 35 -20.51 2.39 9.68
N LEU A 36 -20.63 2.61 10.99
CA LEU A 36 -19.51 2.47 11.91
C LEU A 36 -19.00 1.04 11.95
N TRP A 37 -19.87 0.04 12.08
CA TRP A 37 -19.46 -1.37 12.10
C TRP A 37 -18.77 -1.77 10.81
N THR A 38 -19.30 -1.38 9.66
CA THR A 38 -18.66 -1.63 8.36
C THR A 38 -17.27 -0.98 8.30
N SER A 39 -17.16 0.28 8.77
CA SER A 39 -15.88 0.99 8.78
C SER A 39 -14.86 0.32 9.70
N PHE A 40 -15.28 -0.10 10.91
CA PHE A 40 -14.44 -0.85 11.84
C PHE A 40 -14.00 -2.21 11.28
N ILE A 41 -14.90 -2.96 10.62
CA ILE A 41 -14.57 -4.23 9.99
C ILE A 41 -13.54 -4.01 8.88
N LEU A 42 -13.75 -3.03 8.00
CA LEU A 42 -12.80 -2.72 6.92
C LEU A 42 -11.43 -2.28 7.46
N SER A 43 -11.40 -1.45 8.51
CA SER A 43 -10.16 -1.05 9.16
C SER A 43 -9.47 -2.22 9.86
N GLY A 44 -10.24 -3.10 10.51
CA GLY A 44 -9.73 -4.32 11.13
C GLY A 44 -9.11 -5.28 10.11
N LEU A 45 -9.76 -5.46 8.96
CA LEU A 45 -9.23 -6.24 7.83
C LEU A 45 -7.95 -5.61 7.26
N ALA A 46 -7.91 -4.29 7.12
CA ALA A 46 -6.71 -3.58 6.66
C ALA A 46 -5.53 -3.77 7.62
N ILE A 47 -5.76 -3.63 8.93
CA ILE A 47 -4.74 -3.86 9.97
C ILE A 47 -4.29 -5.32 9.99
N ALA A 48 -5.22 -6.27 9.88
CA ALA A 48 -4.90 -7.70 9.82
C ALA A 48 -4.05 -8.02 8.57
N GLY A 49 -4.39 -7.44 7.42
CA GLY A 49 -3.59 -7.56 6.18
C GLY A 49 -2.17 -7.03 6.36
N LEU A 50 -2.02 -5.83 6.95
CA LEU A 50 -0.70 -5.27 7.25
C LEU A 50 0.15 -6.15 8.17
N ILE A 51 -0.45 -6.74 9.21
CA ILE A 51 0.25 -7.60 10.18
C ILE A 51 0.64 -8.93 9.55
N THR A 52 -0.26 -9.53 8.75
CA THR A 52 -0.05 -10.86 8.15
C THR A 52 0.72 -10.81 6.83
N GLY A 53 0.88 -9.63 6.24
CA GLY A 53 1.40 -9.46 4.89
C GLY A 53 0.42 -9.90 3.79
N ILE A 54 -0.83 -10.23 4.14
CA ILE A 54 -1.87 -10.58 3.17
C ILE A 54 -2.30 -9.30 2.44
N SER A 55 -2.21 -9.34 1.12
CA SER A 55 -2.58 -8.26 0.22
C SER A 55 -3.63 -8.75 -0.78
N THR A 56 -4.10 -7.84 -1.62
CA THR A 56 -4.92 -8.18 -2.77
C THR A 56 -4.12 -8.11 -4.05
N THR A 57 -4.61 -8.79 -5.09
CA THR A 57 -3.98 -8.76 -6.42
C THR A 57 -4.00 -7.37 -7.06
N SER A 58 -4.82 -6.45 -6.53
CA SER A 58 -4.93 -5.06 -6.97
C SER A 58 -4.48 -4.12 -5.86
N SER A 59 -3.31 -3.51 -6.05
CA SER A 59 -2.77 -2.51 -5.11
C SER A 59 -3.75 -1.37 -4.79
N LEU A 60 -4.64 -1.01 -5.72
CA LEU A 60 -5.68 0.00 -5.47
C LEU A 60 -6.62 -0.40 -4.33
N ILE A 61 -7.01 -1.67 -4.27
CA ILE A 61 -7.91 -2.17 -3.24
C ILE A 61 -7.21 -2.11 -1.89
N ASP A 62 -5.94 -2.52 -1.82
CA ASP A 62 -5.14 -2.42 -0.60
C ASP A 62 -5.04 -0.97 -0.10
N TRP A 63 -4.77 -0.02 -1.00
CA TRP A 63 -4.72 1.40 -0.64
C TRP A 63 -6.08 1.94 -0.18
N PHE A 64 -7.18 1.55 -0.84
CA PHE A 64 -8.53 1.89 -0.38
C PHE A 64 -8.84 1.32 1.00
N MET A 65 -8.49 0.05 1.24
CA MET A 65 -8.66 -0.60 2.54
C MET A 65 -7.81 0.09 3.61
N LEU A 66 -6.57 0.45 3.29
CA LEU A 66 -5.70 1.18 4.22
C LEU A 66 -6.28 2.56 4.57
N MET A 67 -6.77 3.31 3.58
CA MET A 67 -7.39 4.60 3.82
C MET A 67 -8.68 4.48 4.64
N SER A 68 -9.34 3.32 4.65
CA SER A 68 -10.52 3.08 5.49
C SER A 68 -10.23 3.31 6.97
N ILE A 69 -9.00 3.09 7.44
CA ILE A 69 -8.56 3.40 8.82
C ILE A 69 -8.71 4.90 9.09
N TYR A 70 -8.21 5.74 8.19
CA TYR A 70 -8.34 7.20 8.31
C TYR A 70 -9.80 7.65 8.21
N GLY A 71 -10.60 6.98 7.38
CA GLY A 71 -12.04 7.22 7.28
C GLY A 71 -12.78 6.92 8.58
N THR A 72 -12.49 5.78 9.22
CA THR A 72 -13.04 5.39 10.52
C THR A 72 -12.67 6.40 11.60
N VAL A 73 -11.40 6.80 11.67
CA VAL A 73 -10.94 7.84 12.62
C VAL A 73 -11.69 9.16 12.38
N SER A 74 -11.87 9.56 11.12
CA SER A 74 -12.60 10.77 10.75
C SER A 74 -14.07 10.72 11.22
N LEU A 75 -14.74 9.58 11.04
CA LEU A 75 -16.09 9.35 11.55
C LEU A 75 -16.14 9.47 13.07
N LEU A 76 -15.23 8.80 13.80
CA LEU A 76 -15.20 8.81 15.26
C LEU A 76 -14.97 10.22 15.82
N ILE A 77 -14.08 11.01 15.23
CA ILE A 77 -13.84 12.39 15.64
C ILE A 77 -15.13 13.23 15.51
N TRP A 78 -15.83 13.13 14.39
CA TRP A 78 -17.08 13.88 14.19
C TRP A 78 -18.19 13.42 15.13
N ILE A 79 -18.30 12.12 15.39
CA ILE A 79 -19.22 11.59 16.38
C ILE A 79 -18.96 12.21 17.76
N LEU A 80 -17.73 12.11 18.26
CA LEU A 80 -17.35 12.67 19.56
C LEU A 80 -17.55 14.19 19.62
N ARG A 81 -17.38 14.90 18.49
CA ARG A 81 -17.61 16.34 18.41
C ARG A 81 -19.09 16.71 18.46
N THR A 82 -19.96 15.89 17.88
CA THR A 82 -21.42 16.09 17.88
C THR A 82 -22.10 15.66 19.18
N GLU A 83 -21.44 14.87 20.01
CA GLU A 83 -21.97 14.50 21.33
C GLU A 83 -22.03 15.70 22.30
N ARG A 84 -23.08 15.76 23.11
CA ARG A 84 -23.36 16.87 24.03
C ARG A 84 -22.40 16.97 25.23
N GLY A 85 -21.48 16.01 25.39
CA GLY A 85 -20.55 15.96 26.52
C GLY A 85 -19.38 16.94 26.39
N LYS A 86 -19.19 17.83 27.39
CA LYS A 86 -18.11 18.83 27.39
C LYS A 86 -16.70 18.23 27.19
N LYS A 87 -16.42 17.08 27.81
CA LYS A 87 -15.11 16.40 27.71
C LYS A 87 -14.87 15.80 26.32
N GLY A 88 -15.86 15.10 25.76
CA GLY A 88 -15.77 14.49 24.43
C GLY A 88 -15.58 15.54 23.34
N HIS A 89 -16.30 16.66 23.45
CA HIS A 89 -16.19 17.77 22.51
C HIS A 89 -14.77 18.39 22.49
N TYR A 90 -14.16 18.61 23.66
CA TYR A 90 -12.80 19.17 23.75
C TYR A 90 -11.74 18.21 23.19
N LEU A 91 -11.80 16.93 23.58
CA LEU A 91 -10.90 15.90 23.04
C LEU A 91 -11.04 15.74 21.53
N ALA A 92 -12.27 15.76 21.01
CA ALA A 92 -12.53 15.72 19.58
C ALA A 92 -11.99 16.97 18.86
N GLY A 93 -12.07 18.15 19.48
CA GLY A 93 -11.48 19.38 18.95
C GLY A 93 -9.96 19.29 18.81
N ILE A 94 -9.27 18.77 19.83
CA ILE A 94 -7.82 18.52 19.77
C ILE A 94 -7.50 17.48 18.70
N ALA A 95 -8.17 16.33 18.72
CA ALA A 95 -7.95 15.25 17.76
C ALA A 95 -8.18 15.72 16.33
N GLN A 96 -9.21 16.53 16.09
CA GLN A 96 -9.49 17.14 14.80
C GLN A 96 -8.35 18.06 14.34
N LEU A 97 -7.89 18.97 15.20
CA LEU A 97 -6.80 19.88 14.85
C LEU A 97 -5.51 19.11 14.57
N SER A 98 -5.18 18.12 15.40
CA SER A 98 -3.97 17.31 15.24
C SER A 98 -4.04 16.42 14.00
N ILE A 99 -5.09 15.62 13.84
CA ILE A 99 -5.17 14.58 12.79
C ILE A 99 -5.54 15.17 11.44
N PHE A 100 -6.58 16.01 11.37
CA PHE A 100 -6.95 16.63 10.10
C PHE A 100 -5.95 17.72 9.72
N GLY A 101 -5.50 18.54 10.69
CA GLY A 101 -4.47 19.55 10.44
C GLY A 101 -3.17 18.93 9.93
N ALA A 102 -2.67 17.86 10.56
CA ALA A 102 -1.52 17.14 10.05
C ALA A 102 -1.78 16.57 8.65
N GLY A 103 -2.96 15.97 8.41
CA GLY A 103 -3.34 15.47 7.08
C GLY A 103 -3.31 16.54 5.99
N TYR A 104 -3.83 17.74 6.28
CA TYR A 104 -3.76 18.88 5.35
C TYR A 104 -2.34 19.40 5.15
N VAL A 105 -1.53 19.49 6.21
CA VAL A 105 -0.11 19.91 6.10
C VAL A 105 0.69 18.89 5.28
N PHE A 106 0.54 17.59 5.56
CA PHE A 106 1.23 16.53 4.82
C PHE A 106 0.78 16.45 3.36
N SER A 107 -0.50 16.69 3.07
CA SER A 107 -0.98 16.68 1.68
C SER A 107 -0.66 17.95 0.89
N THR A 108 -0.20 19.03 1.55
CA THR A 108 0.21 20.28 0.89
C THR A 108 1.73 20.43 0.90
N ALA A 109 2.32 20.74 2.06
CA ALA A 109 3.76 20.92 2.24
C ALA A 109 4.52 19.59 2.17
N GLY A 110 3.91 18.49 2.64
CA GLY A 110 4.49 17.15 2.60
C GLY A 110 4.18 16.34 1.34
N PHE A 111 3.57 16.94 0.31
CA PHE A 111 3.03 16.23 -0.85
C PHE A 111 4.08 15.32 -1.52
N THR A 112 5.30 15.85 -1.69
CA THR A 112 6.44 15.10 -2.24
C THR A 112 6.85 13.93 -1.36
N ALA A 113 6.85 14.11 -0.03
CA ALA A 113 7.18 13.04 0.91
C ALA A 113 6.15 11.90 0.86
N ILE A 114 4.85 12.22 0.77
CA ILE A 114 3.80 11.22 0.54
C ILE A 114 4.04 10.51 -0.81
N GLY A 115 4.38 11.26 -1.86
CA GLY A 115 4.68 10.70 -3.18
C GLY A 115 5.78 9.65 -3.11
N PHE A 116 6.89 9.95 -2.44
CA PHE A 116 7.99 9.00 -2.24
C PHE A 116 7.61 7.80 -1.37
N MET A 117 6.86 8.01 -0.27
CA MET A 117 6.40 6.92 0.57
C MET A 117 5.49 5.95 -0.18
N VAL A 118 4.58 6.47 -1.01
CA VAL A 118 3.69 5.65 -1.84
C VAL A 118 4.49 4.95 -2.94
N ALA A 119 5.42 5.65 -3.60
CA ALA A 119 6.26 5.07 -4.65
C ALA A 119 7.07 3.87 -4.14
N ALA A 120 7.58 3.92 -2.90
CA ALA A 120 8.33 2.83 -2.26
C ALA A 120 7.52 1.53 -2.06
N HIS A 121 6.20 1.57 -2.23
CA HIS A 121 5.30 0.43 -1.98
C HIS A 121 4.47 0.05 -3.22
N VAL A 122 4.60 0.77 -4.32
CA VAL A 122 3.89 0.45 -5.57
C VAL A 122 4.85 -0.34 -6.47
N PRO A 123 4.50 -1.57 -6.88
CA PRO A 123 5.33 -2.33 -7.80
C PRO A 123 5.50 -1.62 -9.15
N ASN A 124 6.72 -1.61 -9.68
CA ASN A 124 7.04 -1.12 -11.01
C ASN A 124 6.70 -2.13 -12.10
N ASP A 125 6.83 -3.42 -11.80
CA ASP A 125 6.47 -4.51 -12.70
C ASP A 125 5.73 -5.61 -11.94
N VAL A 126 4.70 -6.15 -12.58
CA VAL A 126 3.86 -7.23 -12.04
C VAL A 126 3.60 -8.24 -13.14
N ARG A 127 4.02 -9.49 -12.94
CA ARG A 127 3.84 -10.56 -13.92
C ARG A 127 3.27 -11.81 -13.25
N ASN A 128 2.27 -12.42 -13.89
CA ASN A 128 1.79 -13.74 -13.48
C ASN A 128 2.74 -14.79 -14.07
N VAL A 129 3.30 -15.63 -13.21
CA VAL A 129 4.31 -16.63 -13.58
C VAL A 129 3.75 -18.05 -13.69
N GLY A 130 2.44 -18.23 -13.48
CA GLY A 130 1.76 -19.53 -13.49
C GLY A 130 1.48 -20.06 -12.09
N ASP A 131 0.58 -21.04 -11.99
CA ASP A 131 0.21 -21.73 -10.74
C ASP A 131 -0.21 -20.79 -9.59
N GLY A 132 -0.85 -19.67 -9.94
CA GLY A 132 -1.27 -18.65 -8.98
C GLY A 132 -0.11 -17.85 -8.37
N LEU A 133 1.09 -17.90 -8.97
CA LEU A 133 2.23 -17.11 -8.54
C LEU A 133 2.24 -15.76 -9.25
N ILE A 134 2.39 -14.69 -8.47
CA ILE A 134 2.53 -13.33 -8.98
C ILE A 134 3.89 -12.79 -8.54
N TYR A 135 4.71 -12.47 -9.53
CA TYR A 135 5.98 -11.80 -9.41
C TYR A 135 5.78 -10.29 -9.37
N LYS A 136 6.43 -9.61 -8.43
CA LYS A 136 6.37 -8.16 -8.25
C LYS A 136 7.78 -7.60 -8.05
N GLU A 137 8.08 -6.53 -8.77
CA GLU A 137 9.28 -5.72 -8.55
C GLU A 137 8.88 -4.42 -7.86
N VAL A 138 9.34 -4.24 -6.63
CA VAL A 138 9.06 -3.04 -5.82
C VAL A 138 10.35 -2.23 -5.68
N PRO A 139 10.35 -0.93 -6.02
CA PRO A 139 11.50 -0.09 -5.75
C PRO A 139 11.67 0.05 -4.24
N TYR A 140 12.88 -0.14 -3.76
CA TYR A 140 13.24 0.03 -2.34
C TYR A 140 14.38 1.04 -2.24
N GLY A 141 14.42 1.78 -1.13
CA GLY A 141 15.35 2.90 -0.96
C GLY A 141 14.72 4.04 -0.18
N ASN A 142 15.51 5.07 0.12
CA ASN A 142 15.06 6.22 0.87
C ASN A 142 14.80 7.39 -0.10
N ALA A 143 13.89 8.29 0.25
CA ALA A 143 13.59 9.49 -0.54
C ALA A 143 14.81 10.40 -0.78
N VAL A 144 15.85 10.25 0.04
CA VAL A 144 17.08 11.03 0.03
C VAL A 144 18.27 10.22 -0.53
N SER A 145 18.20 8.89 -0.52
CA SER A 145 19.26 8.00 -1.03
C SER A 145 18.64 7.03 -2.02
N ASP A 146 18.69 7.42 -3.30
CA ASP A 146 18.45 6.63 -4.50
C ASP A 146 17.45 5.45 -4.38
N PHE A 147 16.26 5.62 -4.96
CA PHE A 147 15.26 4.56 -5.22
C PHE A 147 15.72 3.55 -6.29
N ARG A 148 16.99 3.14 -6.22
CA ARG A 148 17.65 2.33 -7.24
C ARG A 148 17.81 0.88 -6.80
N LEU A 149 17.52 0.57 -5.53
CA LEU A 149 17.44 -0.80 -5.06
C LEU A 149 16.13 -1.43 -5.49
N LYS A 150 16.17 -2.75 -5.71
CA LYS A 150 15.00 -3.51 -6.15
C LYS A 150 14.69 -4.61 -5.15
N ARG A 151 13.45 -4.63 -4.68
CA ARG A 151 12.90 -5.75 -3.93
C ARG A 151 12.05 -6.59 -4.85
N VAL A 152 12.35 -7.88 -4.91
CA VAL A 152 11.52 -8.87 -5.57
C VAL A 152 10.62 -9.52 -4.54
N GLU A 153 9.33 -9.55 -4.85
CA GLU A 153 8.31 -10.24 -4.07
C GLU A 153 7.62 -11.26 -4.95
N LEU A 154 7.58 -12.51 -4.48
CA LEU A 154 6.76 -13.55 -5.06
C LEU A 154 5.61 -13.84 -4.13
N THR A 155 4.40 -13.72 -4.64
CA THR A 155 3.16 -13.93 -3.91
C THR A 155 2.38 -15.10 -4.51
N ARG A 156 1.57 -15.78 -3.69
CA ARG A 156 0.65 -16.82 -4.14
C ARG A 156 -0.78 -16.37 -3.93
N THR A 157 -1.61 -16.53 -4.95
CA THR A 157 -3.04 -16.28 -4.89
C THR A 157 -3.80 -17.49 -4.35
N SER A 158 -4.88 -17.25 -3.61
CA SER A 158 -5.80 -18.32 -3.22
C SER A 158 -6.53 -18.90 -4.44
N SER A 159 -6.66 -20.22 -4.50
CA SER A 159 -7.49 -20.90 -5.51
C SER A 159 -8.99 -20.65 -5.28
N ALA A 160 -9.41 -20.46 -4.03
CA ALA A 160 -10.80 -20.21 -3.67
C ALA A 160 -11.20 -18.73 -3.84
N LEU A 161 -10.25 -17.81 -3.68
CA LEU A 161 -10.49 -16.38 -3.80
C LEU A 161 -9.29 -15.68 -4.46
N PRO A 162 -9.22 -15.64 -5.81
CA PRO A 162 -8.05 -15.17 -6.56
C PRO A 162 -7.80 -13.65 -6.47
N LEU A 163 -8.53 -12.98 -5.59
CA LEU A 163 -8.31 -11.58 -5.21
C LEU A 163 -7.33 -11.45 -4.05
N ILE A 164 -7.16 -12.50 -3.24
CA ILE A 164 -6.27 -12.50 -2.08
C ILE A 164 -4.96 -13.19 -2.42
N GLU A 165 -3.86 -12.58 -2.00
CA GLU A 165 -2.52 -13.09 -2.17
C GLU A 165 -1.70 -12.95 -0.88
N TRP A 166 -0.71 -13.82 -0.71
CA TRP A 166 0.24 -13.76 0.40
C TRP A 166 1.68 -13.94 -0.10
N PRO A 167 2.67 -13.29 0.54
CA PRO A 167 4.06 -13.42 0.18
C PRO A 167 4.59 -14.82 0.49
N ILE A 168 5.35 -15.38 -0.46
CA ILE A 168 6.12 -16.61 -0.29
C ILE A 168 7.59 -16.27 -0.11
N VAL A 169 8.11 -15.42 -0.99
CA VAL A 169 9.52 -15.02 -1.01
C VAL A 169 9.59 -13.51 -1.14
N ARG A 170 10.42 -12.90 -0.31
CA ARG A 170 10.82 -11.50 -0.41
C ARG A 170 12.34 -11.45 -0.39
N LYS A 171 12.95 -10.93 -1.44
CA LYS A 171 14.41 -10.76 -1.53
C LYS A 171 14.76 -9.38 -2.03
N GLU A 172 15.70 -8.75 -1.36
CA GLU A 172 16.20 -7.41 -1.69
C GLU A 172 17.52 -7.54 -2.45
N TYR A 173 17.67 -6.70 -3.46
CA TYR A 173 18.85 -6.64 -4.30
C TYR A 173 19.46 -5.25 -4.26
N ASP A 174 20.76 -5.23 -4.01
CA ASP A 174 21.62 -4.07 -3.99
C ASP A 174 22.79 -4.35 -4.95
N ALA A 175 22.60 -3.94 -6.21
CA ALA A 175 23.64 -4.00 -7.24
C ALA A 175 23.71 -2.65 -7.96
N SER A 176 24.60 -2.52 -8.96
CA SER A 176 24.78 -1.28 -9.69
C SER A 176 23.45 -0.77 -10.27
N ASP A 177 23.28 0.54 -10.20
CA ASP A 177 22.07 1.24 -10.61
C ASP A 177 21.62 0.89 -12.04
N GLU A 178 22.58 0.74 -12.94
CA GLU A 178 22.34 0.42 -14.34
C GLU A 178 21.76 -0.99 -14.54
N LEU A 179 22.17 -1.97 -13.72
CA LEU A 179 21.64 -3.33 -13.76
C LEU A 179 20.24 -3.43 -13.13
N MET A 180 19.94 -2.56 -12.16
CA MET A 180 18.68 -2.56 -11.42
C MET A 180 17.58 -1.73 -12.08
N ALA A 181 17.94 -0.80 -12.97
CA ALA A 181 17.01 0.08 -13.66
C ALA A 181 15.97 -0.66 -14.55
N PRO A 182 16.35 -1.60 -15.44
CA PRO A 182 15.36 -2.32 -16.25
C PRO A 182 14.63 -3.41 -15.44
N PRO A 183 13.39 -3.78 -15.80
CA PRO A 183 12.74 -4.96 -15.25
C PRO A 183 13.56 -6.22 -15.49
N PHE A 184 13.55 -7.16 -14.55
CA PHE A 184 14.27 -8.41 -14.69
C PHE A 184 13.63 -9.31 -15.75
N GLY A 185 14.48 -10.03 -16.47
CA GLY A 185 14.09 -11.22 -17.23
C GLY A 185 13.77 -12.33 -16.24
N ILE A 186 12.54 -12.86 -16.32
CA ILE A 186 12.07 -13.90 -15.41
C ILE A 186 11.78 -15.21 -16.16
N TYR A 187 12.14 -16.33 -15.57
CA TYR A 187 11.79 -17.66 -16.05
C TYR A 187 11.40 -18.56 -14.88
N TYR A 188 10.21 -19.14 -14.91
CA TYR A 188 9.73 -20.06 -13.88
C TYR A 188 9.89 -21.51 -14.34
N ASN A 189 10.68 -22.27 -13.60
CA ASN A 189 10.83 -23.70 -13.77
C ASN A 189 9.86 -24.45 -12.84
N GLN A 190 8.69 -24.83 -13.36
CA GLN A 190 7.67 -25.57 -12.62
C GLN A 190 8.18 -26.88 -12.02
N GLN A 191 9.02 -27.63 -12.75
CA GLN A 191 9.50 -28.94 -12.29
C GLN A 191 10.42 -28.81 -11.06
N ARG A 192 11.22 -27.75 -11.03
CA ARG A 192 12.15 -27.48 -9.93
C ARG A 192 11.59 -26.54 -8.87
N GLN A 193 10.39 -25.99 -9.09
CA GLN A 193 9.80 -24.95 -8.24
C GLN A 193 10.77 -23.78 -8.02
N GLN A 194 11.39 -23.30 -9.11
CA GLN A 194 12.43 -22.27 -9.06
C GLN A 194 12.10 -21.11 -9.99
N LEU A 195 12.29 -19.88 -9.51
CA LEU A 195 12.21 -18.67 -10.31
C LEU A 195 13.60 -18.14 -10.60
N CYS A 196 14.00 -18.16 -11.87
CA CYS A 196 15.27 -17.59 -12.34
C CYS A 196 15.06 -16.11 -12.70
N LEU A 197 15.95 -15.27 -12.20
CA LEU A 197 16.00 -13.84 -12.46
C LEU A 197 17.26 -13.51 -13.25
N SER A 198 17.17 -12.56 -14.17
CA SER A 198 18.31 -12.10 -14.97
C SER A 198 18.18 -10.61 -15.29
N ALA A 199 19.32 -9.94 -15.34
CA ALA A 199 19.44 -8.56 -15.81
C ALA A 199 20.68 -8.46 -16.70
N SER A 200 20.60 -7.66 -17.76
CA SER A 200 21.76 -7.33 -18.58
C SER A 200 21.73 -5.86 -19.00
N HIS A 201 22.88 -5.22 -18.92
CA HIS A 201 23.08 -3.82 -19.29
C HIS A 201 24.40 -3.67 -20.05
N LEU A 202 24.42 -2.81 -21.06
CA LEU A 202 25.67 -2.47 -21.75
C LEU A 202 26.28 -1.26 -21.04
N SER A 203 27.34 -1.46 -20.27
CA SER A 203 28.02 -0.37 -19.56
C SER A 203 28.59 0.64 -20.57
N ASP A 204 28.19 1.91 -20.46
CA ASP A 204 28.63 2.97 -21.37
C ASP A 204 30.14 3.26 -21.23
N GLU A 205 30.69 3.09 -20.03
CA GLU A 205 32.12 3.33 -19.74
C GLU A 205 33.02 2.23 -20.31
N THR A 206 32.62 0.97 -20.16
CA THR A 206 33.47 -0.18 -20.53
C THR A 206 33.12 -0.78 -21.89
N LYS A 207 31.96 -0.42 -22.46
CA LYS A 207 31.34 -1.06 -23.64
C LYS A 207 31.21 -2.58 -23.49
N ARG A 208 31.15 -3.08 -22.26
CA ARG A 208 30.97 -4.50 -21.95
C ARG A 208 29.53 -4.74 -21.52
N LEU A 209 29.02 -5.90 -21.92
CA LEU A 209 27.73 -6.38 -21.43
C LEU A 209 27.95 -6.88 -20.00
N GLU A 210 27.39 -6.17 -19.03
CA GLU A 210 27.27 -6.63 -17.66
C GLU A 210 26.01 -7.48 -17.55
N SER A 211 26.13 -8.64 -16.91
CA SER A 211 25.01 -9.56 -16.71
C SER A 211 24.96 -10.01 -15.26
N TRP A 212 23.76 -10.05 -14.70
CA TRP A 212 23.48 -10.53 -13.36
C TRP A 212 22.37 -11.58 -13.41
N SER A 213 22.46 -12.60 -12.56
CA SER A 213 21.44 -13.64 -12.46
C SER A 213 21.33 -14.19 -11.04
N ASP A 214 20.12 -14.56 -10.66
CA ASP A 214 19.83 -15.22 -9.38
C ASP A 214 18.72 -16.26 -9.54
N THR A 215 18.58 -17.15 -8.57
CA THR A 215 17.51 -18.15 -8.55
C THR A 215 16.85 -18.18 -7.18
N LEU A 216 15.53 -18.01 -7.17
CA LEU A 216 14.70 -18.12 -5.97
C LEU A 216 14.09 -19.53 -5.92
N ASP A 217 14.40 -20.27 -4.86
CA ASP A 217 13.82 -21.59 -4.60
C ASP A 217 12.51 -21.45 -3.82
N LEU A 218 11.44 -22.07 -4.33
CA LEU A 218 10.10 -22.03 -3.74
C LEU A 218 9.76 -23.30 -2.93
N GLY A 219 10.68 -24.27 -2.88
CA GLY A 219 10.46 -25.60 -2.31
C GLY A 219 10.79 -25.76 -0.82
N LYS A 220 10.59 -24.73 0.02
CA LYS A 220 10.75 -24.86 1.49
C LYS A 220 9.43 -24.67 2.23
#